data_AF-A0A9D8UDD1-F1
#
_entry.id   AF-A0A9D8UDD1-F1
#
_cell.length_a   1.000
_cell.length_b   1.000
_cell.length_c   1.000
_cell.angle_alpha   90.00
_cell.angle_beta   90.00
_cell.angle_gamma   90.00
#
_symmetry.space_group_name_H-M   'P 1'
#
loop_
_entity.id
_entity.type
_entity.pdbx_description
1 polymer ?
#
loop_
_entity_poly.entity_id
_entity_poly.type
_entity_poly.pdbx_seq_one_letter_code
_entity_poly.pdbx_strand_id
1 'polypeptide(L)'
;MKTNSTTRNTNDHLSPTTKETSAPVHSRPDAPLSDKKVQERLDLYSKGGQEQFFTIQKIKKRFVETRKMERIKRVQADAHYAQGIRAGLPHARYEVIRSSREASDESRRTQVLEEAKEVYNTHENLSGWFKKEHGQSQEADAIEPQSSSLKKYFPSQSSSPKETQQPKGKIQGKDKEMQR
;
A
#
# COMPACT_ATOMS: atom_id res chain seq x y z
N MET A 1 9.48 -71.99 -4.16
CA MET A 1 9.38 -72.32 -5.61
C MET A 1 7.93 -72.14 -6.05
N LYS A 2 7.78 -71.67 -7.30
CA LYS A 2 6.56 -71.52 -8.13
C LYS A 2 5.89 -70.13 -8.13
N THR A 3 6.16 -69.48 -9.26
CA THR A 3 5.62 -68.28 -9.89
C THR A 3 4.17 -68.47 -10.39
N ASN A 4 3.51 -67.38 -10.81
CA ASN A 4 2.81 -67.16 -12.11
C ASN A 4 1.96 -65.86 -11.98
N SER A 5 2.33 -64.70 -12.56
CA SER A 5 2.16 -64.24 -13.97
C SER A 5 0.69 -64.31 -14.46
N THR A 6 -0.06 -63.20 -14.44
CA THR A 6 -0.27 -62.18 -15.51
C THR A 6 -1.37 -62.56 -16.52
N THR A 7 -2.45 -61.77 -16.56
CA THR A 7 -3.09 -61.31 -17.81
C THR A 7 -3.76 -59.95 -17.60
N ARG A 8 -3.36 -58.98 -18.44
CA ARG A 8 -4.00 -57.68 -18.66
C ARG A 8 -5.36 -57.90 -19.32
N ASN A 9 -6.34 -57.05 -19.02
CA ASN A 9 -7.39 -56.73 -19.97
C ASN A 9 -7.58 -55.22 -20.07
N THR A 10 -7.71 -54.77 -21.30
CA THR A 10 -7.62 -53.40 -21.79
C THR A 10 -8.97 -52.69 -21.73
N ASN A 11 -8.90 -51.39 -21.40
CA ASN A 11 -9.76 -50.31 -21.84
C ASN A 11 -11.28 -50.56 -21.84
N ASP A 12 -11.97 -49.98 -20.85
CA ASP A 12 -13.17 -49.23 -21.16
C ASP A 12 -13.22 -47.95 -20.33
N HIS A 13 -13.57 -46.89 -21.04
CA HIS A 13 -13.46 -45.50 -20.64
C HIS A 13 -14.68 -45.08 -19.80
N LEU A 14 -14.48 -43.99 -19.05
CA LEU A 14 -15.52 -43.14 -18.43
C LEU A 14 -16.07 -43.63 -17.08
N SER A 15 -15.23 -43.58 -16.04
CA SER A 15 -15.75 -43.22 -14.71
C SER A 15 -15.93 -41.70 -14.66
N PRO A 16 -17.09 -41.17 -14.23
CA PRO A 16 -17.30 -39.73 -14.17
C PRO A 16 -16.33 -39.15 -13.15
N THR A 17 -15.43 -38.30 -13.63
CA THR A 17 -14.62 -37.43 -12.79
C THR A 17 -15.58 -36.66 -11.90
N THR A 18 -15.62 -37.01 -10.62
CA THR A 18 -16.10 -36.10 -9.58
C THR A 18 -15.24 -34.85 -9.73
N LYS A 19 -15.81 -33.82 -10.36
CA LYS A 19 -15.29 -32.48 -10.24
C LYS A 19 -15.32 -32.20 -8.75
N GLU A 20 -14.16 -32.32 -8.11
CA GLU A 20 -13.92 -31.61 -6.88
C GLU A 20 -14.10 -30.14 -7.26
N THR A 21 -15.33 -29.68 -7.05
CA THR A 21 -15.65 -28.27 -6.91
C THR A 21 -14.67 -27.77 -5.89
N SER A 22 -13.60 -27.14 -6.37
CA SER A 22 -12.71 -26.33 -5.55
C SER A 22 -13.64 -25.36 -4.85
N ALA A 23 -13.95 -25.68 -3.59
CA ALA A 23 -14.61 -24.76 -2.69
C ALA A 23 -13.93 -23.40 -2.85
N PRO A 24 -14.68 -22.29 -2.84
CA PRO A 24 -14.05 -20.98 -2.86
C PRO A 24 -13.02 -21.02 -1.73
N VAL A 25 -11.76 -20.73 -2.08
CA VAL A 25 -10.68 -20.63 -1.11
C VAL A 25 -11.13 -19.57 -0.13
N HIS A 26 -11.78 -20.00 0.96
CA HIS A 26 -12.03 -19.17 2.11
C HIS A 26 -10.65 -18.75 2.54
N SER A 27 -10.38 -17.47 2.27
CA SER A 27 -9.27 -16.69 2.79
C SER A 27 -8.87 -17.29 4.12
N ARG A 28 -7.66 -17.88 4.16
CA ARG A 28 -6.96 -18.22 5.39
C ARG A 28 -7.21 -17.09 6.40
N PRO A 29 -7.32 -17.37 7.71
CA PRO A 29 -7.23 -16.31 8.69
C PRO A 29 -5.93 -15.57 8.40
N ASP A 30 -6.05 -14.39 7.79
CA ASP A 30 -4.90 -13.62 7.34
C ASP A 30 -4.07 -13.38 8.60
N ALA A 31 -2.80 -13.78 8.55
CA ALA A 31 -1.88 -13.50 9.65
C ALA A 31 -1.98 -12.01 9.99
N PRO A 32 -1.94 -11.63 11.29
CA PRO A 32 -2.16 -10.25 11.73
C PRO A 32 -1.27 -9.32 10.92
N LEU A 33 -1.92 -8.39 10.22
CA LEU A 33 -1.23 -7.63 9.19
C LEU A 33 -0.27 -6.66 9.84
N SER A 34 1.02 -6.69 9.52
CA SER A 34 1.90 -5.62 10.00
C SER A 34 1.62 -4.31 9.27
N ASP A 35 1.87 -3.17 9.93
CA ASP A 35 1.74 -1.84 9.30
C ASP A 35 2.59 -1.71 8.02
N LYS A 36 3.76 -2.35 7.98
CA LYS A 36 4.61 -2.39 6.80
C LYS A 36 3.89 -3.09 5.65
N LYS A 37 3.22 -4.21 5.93
CA LYS A 37 2.43 -4.94 4.94
C LYS A 37 1.23 -4.14 4.45
N VAL A 38 0.59 -3.36 5.31
CA VAL A 38 -0.47 -2.42 4.89
C VAL A 38 0.09 -1.40 3.91
N GLN A 39 1.22 -0.77 4.21
CA GLN A 39 1.83 0.21 3.30
C GLN A 39 2.26 -0.41 1.97
N GLU A 40 2.85 -1.61 1.98
CA GLU A 40 3.19 -2.36 0.76
C GLU A 40 1.95 -2.63 -0.10
N ARG A 41 0.82 -3.02 0.50
CA ARG A 41 -0.45 -3.25 -0.22
C ARG A 41 -1.05 -1.96 -0.76
N LEU A 42 -1.01 -0.86 -0.01
CA LEU A 42 -1.44 0.45 -0.49
C LEU A 42 -0.60 0.92 -1.68
N ASP A 43 0.71 0.71 -1.63
CA ASP A 43 1.61 1.04 -2.73
C ASP A 43 1.30 0.19 -3.98
N LEU A 44 0.96 -1.09 -3.79
CA LEU A 44 0.51 -1.95 -4.88
C LEU A 44 -0.78 -1.43 -5.52
N TYR A 45 -1.80 -1.10 -4.71
CA TYR A 45 -3.07 -0.59 -5.23
C TYR A 45 -2.93 0.77 -5.91
N SER A 46 -1.90 1.56 -5.58
CA SER A 46 -1.67 2.87 -6.18
C SER A 46 -1.13 2.84 -7.61
N LYS A 47 -0.75 1.67 -8.16
CA LYS A 47 -0.09 1.54 -9.47
C LYS A 47 -1.00 1.76 -10.70
N GLY A 48 -2.30 2.02 -10.50
CA GLY A 48 -3.24 2.24 -11.60
C GLY A 48 -3.25 3.68 -12.12
N GLY A 49 -4.44 4.18 -12.48
CA GLY A 49 -4.61 5.52 -13.06
C GLY A 49 -4.28 6.67 -12.09
N GLN A 50 -4.15 7.89 -12.62
CA GLN A 50 -3.79 9.07 -11.82
C GLN A 50 -4.78 9.35 -10.67
N GLU A 51 -6.08 9.22 -10.91
CA GLU A 51 -7.11 9.41 -9.88
C GLU A 51 -7.04 8.35 -8.77
N GLN A 52 -6.87 7.09 -9.15
CA GLN A 52 -6.66 5.96 -8.24
C GLN A 52 -5.42 6.19 -7.37
N PHE A 53 -4.30 6.58 -8.00
CA PHE A 53 -3.06 6.89 -7.30
C PHE A 53 -3.28 7.96 -6.23
N PHE A 54 -3.87 9.11 -6.58
CA PHE A 54 -4.09 10.19 -5.62
C PHE A 54 -5.03 9.80 -4.49
N THR A 55 -6.10 9.06 -4.79
CA THR A 55 -7.06 8.60 -3.78
C THR A 55 -6.40 7.66 -2.79
N ILE A 56 -5.62 6.69 -3.28
CA ILE A 56 -4.91 5.75 -2.42
C ILE A 56 -3.79 6.43 -1.63
N GLN A 57 -3.09 7.41 -2.21
CA GLN A 57 -2.12 8.22 -1.46
C GLN A 57 -2.77 9.04 -0.35
N LYS A 58 -4.01 9.56 -0.55
CA LYS A 58 -4.78 10.19 0.54
C LYS A 58 -5.12 9.21 1.65
N ILE A 59 -5.53 7.98 1.31
CA ILE A 59 -5.77 6.90 2.28
C ILE A 59 -4.48 6.60 3.07
N LYS A 60 -3.35 6.42 2.38
CA LYS A 60 -2.04 6.16 2.99
C LYS A 60 -1.62 7.26 3.97
N LYS A 61 -1.75 8.52 3.58
CA LYS A 61 -1.42 9.67 4.44
C LYS A 61 -2.28 9.68 5.70
N ARG A 62 -3.61 9.56 5.57
CA ARG A 62 -4.54 9.49 6.70
C ARG A 62 -4.18 8.35 7.66
N PHE A 63 -3.85 7.16 7.14
CA PHE A 63 -3.46 6.02 7.97
C PHE A 63 -2.20 6.32 8.81
N VAL A 64 -1.16 6.90 8.20
CA VAL A 64 0.10 7.24 8.88
C VAL A 64 -0.11 8.32 9.94
N GLU A 65 -0.87 9.36 9.62
CA GLU A 65 -1.19 10.45 10.55
C GLU A 65 -1.97 9.95 11.75
N THR A 66 -3.03 9.16 11.55
CA THR A 66 -3.81 8.57 12.64
C THR A 66 -2.92 7.68 13.52
N ARG A 67 -2.01 6.89 12.94
CA ARG A 67 -1.04 6.07 13.67
C ARG A 67 -0.10 6.91 14.55
N LYS A 68 0.34 8.06 14.04
CA LYS A 68 1.20 8.99 14.79
C LYS A 68 0.43 9.60 15.96
N MET A 69 -0.79 10.07 15.72
CA MET A 69 -1.65 10.66 16.74
C MET A 69 -2.01 9.67 17.84
N GLU A 70 -2.35 8.44 17.49
CA GLU A 70 -2.62 7.40 18.49
C GLU A 70 -1.40 7.02 19.30
N ARG A 71 -0.20 6.98 18.70
CA ARG A 71 1.04 6.74 19.47
C ARG A 71 1.23 7.83 20.53
N ILE A 72 0.98 9.09 20.19
CA ILE A 72 1.06 10.20 21.15
C ILE A 72 0.05 10.02 22.28
N LYS A 73 -1.22 9.71 21.95
CA LYS A 73 -2.26 9.44 22.94
C LYS A 73 -1.91 8.27 23.87
N ARG A 74 -1.32 7.20 23.32
CA ARG A 74 -0.90 6.03 24.10
C ARG A 74 0.23 6.34 25.07
N VAL A 75 1.21 7.15 24.67
CA VAL A 75 2.29 7.58 25.57
C VAL A 75 1.72 8.36 26.76
N GLN A 76 0.78 9.27 26.52
CA GLN A 76 0.09 10.01 27.58
C GLN A 76 -0.75 9.09 28.48
N ALA A 77 -1.50 8.16 27.88
CA ALA A 77 -2.31 7.19 28.60
C ALA A 77 -1.46 6.25 29.47
N ASP A 78 -0.28 5.83 28.99
CA ASP A 78 0.65 4.98 29.73
C ASP A 78 1.27 5.73 30.92
N ALA A 79 1.54 7.04 30.76
CA ALA A 79 1.98 7.88 31.86
C ALA A 79 0.90 8.00 32.96
N HIS A 80 -0.35 8.25 32.57
CA HIS A 80 -1.48 8.30 33.51
C HIS A 80 -1.74 6.94 34.18
N TYR A 81 -1.64 5.84 33.41
CA TYR A 81 -1.74 4.49 33.96
C TYR A 81 -0.70 4.29 35.06
N ALA A 82 0.58 4.57 34.77
CA ALA A 82 1.68 4.41 35.74
C ALA A 82 1.50 5.29 36.99
N GLN A 83 1.03 6.54 36.83
CA GLN A 83 0.68 7.41 37.95
C GLN A 83 -0.46 6.81 38.79
N GLY A 84 -1.48 6.25 38.15
CA GLY A 84 -2.59 5.58 38.82
C GLY A 84 -2.14 4.36 39.62
N ILE A 85 -1.24 3.53 39.06
CA ILE A 85 -0.63 2.40 39.78
C ILE A 85 0.05 2.90 41.06
N ARG A 86 0.88 3.94 40.95
CA ARG A 86 1.64 4.50 42.08
C ARG A 86 0.72 5.09 43.15
N ALA A 87 -0.40 5.65 42.76
CA ALA A 87 -1.42 6.19 43.67
C ALA A 87 -2.32 5.11 44.30
N GLY A 88 -2.14 3.82 43.95
CA GLY A 88 -2.97 2.73 44.45
C GLY A 88 -4.40 2.72 43.91
N LEU A 89 -4.65 3.41 42.79
CA LEU A 89 -5.96 3.43 42.17
C LEU A 89 -6.27 2.06 41.53
N PRO A 90 -7.52 1.58 41.59
CA PRO A 90 -7.91 0.36 40.87
C PRO A 90 -7.60 0.47 39.38
N HIS A 91 -6.98 -0.57 38.82
CA HIS A 91 -6.50 -0.55 37.45
C HIS A 91 -6.69 -1.92 36.79
N ALA A 92 -6.93 -1.90 35.47
CA ALA A 92 -6.88 -3.12 34.67
C ALA A 92 -5.43 -3.64 34.59
N ARG A 93 -5.28 -4.94 34.29
CA ARG A 93 -3.98 -5.53 33.96
C ARG A 93 -3.47 -4.94 32.64
N TYR A 94 -2.18 -4.62 32.57
CA TYR A 94 -1.60 -3.98 31.40
C TYR A 94 -1.75 -4.83 30.12
N GLU A 95 -1.73 -6.15 30.25
CA GLU A 95 -1.92 -7.10 29.15
C GLU A 95 -3.29 -6.94 28.48
N VAL A 96 -4.34 -6.63 29.25
CA VAL A 96 -5.70 -6.39 28.73
C VAL A 96 -5.74 -5.09 27.93
N ILE A 97 -5.07 -4.05 28.42
CA ILE A 97 -4.95 -2.77 27.71
C ILE A 97 -4.18 -2.97 26.40
N ARG A 98 -3.09 -3.74 26.44
CA ARG A 98 -2.27 -4.03 25.26
C ARG A 98 -3.04 -4.84 24.22
N SER A 99 -3.76 -5.88 24.61
CA SER A 99 -4.54 -6.69 23.67
C SER A 99 -5.67 -5.89 23.02
N SER A 100 -6.37 -5.05 23.81
CA SER A 100 -7.41 -4.15 23.28
C SER A 100 -6.85 -3.15 22.25
N ARG A 101 -5.66 -2.60 22.50
CA ARG A 101 -4.95 -1.73 21.54
C ARG A 101 -4.60 -2.46 20.26
N GLU A 102 -4.07 -3.68 20.36
CA GLU A 102 -3.72 -4.49 19.18
C GLU A 102 -4.94 -4.86 18.35
N ALA A 103 -6.07 -5.22 18.99
CA ALA A 103 -7.31 -5.51 18.28
C ALA A 103 -7.83 -4.28 17.50
N SER A 104 -7.71 -3.10 18.11
CA SER A 104 -8.08 -1.83 17.47
C SER A 104 -7.14 -1.49 16.31
N ASP A 105 -5.83 -1.71 16.46
CA ASP A 105 -4.84 -1.54 15.40
C ASP A 105 -5.12 -2.47 14.21
N GLU A 106 -5.40 -3.74 14.48
CA GLU A 106 -5.71 -4.72 13.44
C GLU A 106 -6.99 -4.35 12.69
N SER A 107 -8.06 -4.01 13.40
CA SER A 107 -9.32 -3.57 12.78
C SER A 107 -9.09 -2.38 11.85
N ARG A 108 -8.27 -1.41 12.27
CA ARG A 108 -7.96 -0.23 11.46
C ARG A 108 -7.13 -0.58 10.23
N ARG A 109 -6.17 -1.49 10.36
CA ARG A 109 -5.38 -1.98 9.22
C ARG A 109 -6.26 -2.66 8.17
N THR A 110 -7.19 -3.50 8.61
CA THR A 110 -8.16 -4.16 7.73
C THR A 110 -9.05 -3.15 7.03
N GLN A 111 -9.64 -2.20 7.77
CA GLN A 111 -10.52 -1.17 7.20
C GLN A 111 -9.80 -0.33 6.12
N VAL A 112 -8.55 0.07 6.38
CA VAL A 112 -7.75 0.85 5.41
C VAL A 112 -7.49 0.06 4.13
N LEU A 113 -7.27 -1.25 4.24
CA LEU A 113 -7.08 -2.09 3.08
C LEU A 113 -8.37 -2.36 2.32
N GLU A 114 -9.50 -2.48 3.01
CA GLU A 114 -10.81 -2.58 2.37
C GLU A 114 -11.11 -1.31 1.59
N GLU A 115 -10.95 -0.12 2.19
CA GLU A 115 -11.14 1.18 1.51
C GLU A 115 -10.25 1.27 0.25
N ALA A 116 -8.97 0.91 0.37
CA ALA A 116 -8.06 0.97 -0.77
C ALA A 116 -8.35 -0.10 -1.84
N LYS A 117 -8.82 -1.28 -1.45
CA LYS A 117 -9.23 -2.35 -2.36
C LYS A 117 -10.49 -1.97 -3.13
N GLU A 118 -11.44 -1.30 -2.49
CA GLU A 118 -12.62 -0.76 -3.16
C GLU A 118 -12.23 0.24 -4.25
N VAL A 119 -11.34 1.19 -3.93
CA VAL A 119 -10.80 2.14 -4.92
C VAL A 119 -10.06 1.42 -6.05
N TYR A 120 -9.26 0.40 -5.74
CA TYR A 120 -8.59 -0.40 -6.76
C TYR A 120 -9.60 -1.06 -7.71
N ASN A 121 -10.62 -1.71 -7.15
CA ASN A 121 -11.62 -2.44 -7.92
C ASN A 121 -12.49 -1.53 -8.80
N THR A 122 -12.86 -0.34 -8.32
CA THR A 122 -13.67 0.59 -9.12
C THR A 122 -12.92 1.04 -10.37
N HIS A 123 -11.64 1.42 -10.24
CA HIS A 123 -10.85 1.89 -11.37
C HIS A 123 -10.43 0.75 -12.32
N GLU A 124 -10.11 -0.44 -11.82
CA GLU A 124 -9.82 -1.60 -12.68
C GLU A 124 -11.04 -2.05 -13.47
N ASN A 125 -12.22 -2.13 -12.84
CA ASN A 125 -13.47 -2.51 -13.50
C ASN A 125 -13.86 -1.49 -14.57
N LEU A 126 -13.73 -0.19 -14.29
CA LEU A 126 -14.01 0.86 -15.27
C LEU A 126 -13.00 0.81 -16.43
N SER A 127 -11.72 0.62 -16.16
CA SER A 127 -10.70 0.51 -17.22
C SER A 127 -10.96 -0.69 -18.15
N GLY A 128 -11.44 -1.81 -17.60
CA GLY A 128 -11.83 -2.99 -18.37
C GLY A 128 -13.10 -2.77 -19.20
N TRP A 129 -14.08 -2.03 -18.65
CA TRP A 129 -15.30 -1.66 -19.38
C TRP A 129 -15.01 -0.71 -20.55
N PHE A 130 -14.25 0.37 -20.34
CA PHE A 130 -13.86 1.29 -21.41
C PHE A 130 -13.05 0.59 -22.52
N LYS A 131 -12.15 -0.35 -22.16
CA LYS A 131 -11.42 -1.16 -23.16
C LYS A 131 -12.32 -2.12 -23.93
N LYS A 132 -13.41 -2.61 -23.34
CA LYS A 132 -14.36 -3.49 -24.03
C LYS A 132 -15.28 -2.72 -24.97
N GLU A 133 -15.76 -1.53 -24.58
CA GLU A 133 -16.62 -0.72 -25.43
C GLU A 133 -15.87 -0.03 -26.58
N HIS A 134 -14.61 0.36 -26.37
CA HIS A 134 -13.78 0.97 -27.42
C HIS A 134 -12.80 0.00 -28.11
N GLY A 135 -12.79 -1.29 -27.74
CA GLY A 135 -11.88 -2.31 -28.27
C GLY A 135 -12.33 -3.04 -29.54
N GLN A 136 -13.46 -2.67 -30.14
CA GLN A 136 -13.94 -3.22 -31.43
C GLN A 136 -13.82 -2.24 -32.60
N SER A 137 -12.93 -1.24 -32.51
CA SER A 137 -12.67 -0.35 -33.64
C SER A 137 -11.20 -0.01 -33.73
N GLN A 138 -10.39 -1.00 -34.13
CA GLN A 138 -9.21 -0.82 -34.99
C GLN A 138 -8.54 -2.19 -35.18
N GLU A 139 -9.14 -3.00 -36.05
CA GLU A 139 -8.39 -3.99 -36.80
C GLU A 139 -7.73 -3.28 -37.98
N ALA A 140 -6.41 -3.40 -38.04
CA ALA A 140 -5.52 -3.37 -39.19
C ALA A 140 -6.01 -2.67 -40.48
N ASP A 141 -5.47 -1.48 -40.73
CA ASP A 141 -4.93 -1.19 -42.06
C ASP A 141 -3.50 -0.68 -41.94
N ALA A 142 -2.60 -1.42 -42.58
CA ALA A 142 -1.19 -1.17 -42.63
C ALA A 142 -0.87 -0.01 -43.57
N ILE A 143 -0.26 1.07 -43.07
CA ILE A 143 0.67 1.91 -43.86
C ILE A 143 1.78 2.40 -42.93
N GLU A 144 2.93 1.73 -42.97
CA GLU A 144 4.22 2.28 -42.53
C GLU A 144 4.79 3.22 -43.63
N PRO A 145 5.89 3.93 -43.39
CA PRO A 145 6.02 5.24 -42.77
C PRO A 145 6.29 6.34 -43.80
N GLN A 146 5.80 7.56 -43.60
CA GLN A 146 6.35 8.74 -44.29
C GLN A 146 7.05 9.69 -43.32
N SER A 147 8.36 9.68 -43.48
CA SER A 147 9.37 10.66 -43.13
C SER A 147 8.93 12.12 -43.27
N SER A 148 9.61 12.96 -42.47
CA SER A 148 9.96 14.35 -42.74
C SER A 148 8.81 15.35 -42.90
N SER A 149 8.61 16.19 -41.88
CA SER A 149 8.59 17.67 -42.02
C SER A 149 8.17 18.33 -40.70
N LEU A 150 9.12 18.56 -39.79
CA LEU A 150 9.07 19.69 -38.82
C LEU A 150 10.43 19.89 -38.14
N LYS A 151 11.50 19.90 -38.95
CA LYS A 151 12.70 20.69 -38.63
C LYS A 151 12.48 22.08 -39.19
N LYS A 152 12.03 23.01 -38.36
CA LYS A 152 12.29 24.46 -38.43
C LYS A 152 11.54 25.13 -37.28
N TYR A 153 12.22 26.07 -36.63
CA TYR A 153 11.79 26.87 -35.49
C TYR A 153 11.87 26.20 -34.12
N PHE A 154 13.08 26.13 -33.56
CA PHE A 154 13.38 26.77 -32.27
C PHE A 154 14.90 27.06 -32.22
N PRO A 155 15.34 28.34 -32.20
CA PRO A 155 16.74 28.67 -31.98
C PRO A 155 17.13 28.33 -30.54
N SER A 156 18.16 27.50 -30.41
CA SER A 156 18.93 27.32 -29.19
C SER A 156 19.50 28.66 -28.74
N GLN A 157 19.18 29.10 -27.52
CA GLN A 157 20.06 30.00 -26.79
C GLN A 157 20.52 29.31 -25.50
N SER A 158 21.72 28.76 -25.61
CA SER A 158 22.64 28.54 -24.52
C SER A 158 23.13 29.89 -23.98
N SER A 159 22.97 30.13 -22.69
CA SER A 159 23.92 30.95 -21.91
C SER A 159 23.66 30.79 -20.42
N SER A 160 24.43 29.92 -19.77
CA SER A 160 24.99 30.22 -18.44
C SER A 160 26.34 30.93 -18.68
N PRO A 161 27.04 31.51 -17.69
CA PRO A 161 26.72 31.68 -16.26
C PRO A 161 26.97 33.13 -15.76
N LYS A 162 26.56 33.47 -14.52
CA LYS A 162 27.28 34.45 -13.68
C LYS A 162 26.94 34.29 -12.20
N GLU A 163 27.90 33.66 -11.54
CA GLU A 163 28.34 33.83 -10.15
C GLU A 163 28.21 35.28 -9.65
N THR A 164 27.63 35.50 -8.46
CA THR A 164 27.95 36.62 -7.55
C THR A 164 27.45 36.35 -6.12
N GLN A 165 28.43 36.02 -5.27
CA GLN A 165 28.68 36.50 -3.90
C GLN A 165 27.67 36.30 -2.76
N GLN A 166 28.15 35.54 -1.76
CA GLN A 166 27.80 35.64 -0.34
C GLN A 166 27.95 37.06 0.21
N PRO A 167 27.20 37.40 1.27
CA PRO A 167 27.75 38.22 2.34
C PRO A 167 28.08 37.39 3.60
N LYS A 168 29.35 37.48 3.99
CA LYS A 168 29.87 37.24 5.34
C LYS A 168 29.38 38.35 6.29
N GLY A 169 29.16 37.99 7.55
CA GLY A 169 29.14 38.92 8.70
C GLY A 169 27.88 38.74 9.57
N LYS A 170 27.94 38.63 10.90
CA LYS A 170 29.00 38.85 11.88
C LYS A 170 28.78 37.91 13.07
N ILE A 171 29.86 37.31 13.54
CA ILE A 171 30.02 36.90 14.94
C ILE A 171 30.26 38.20 15.72
N GLN A 172 29.40 38.51 16.68
CA GLN A 172 29.77 39.34 17.83
C GLN A 172 29.26 38.64 19.08
N GLY A 173 30.20 38.05 19.80
CA GLY A 173 30.03 37.80 21.21
C GLY A 173 29.94 39.12 21.96
N LYS A 174 29.15 39.12 23.02
CA LYS A 174 29.46 39.86 24.24
C LYS A 174 29.08 38.97 25.41
N ASP A 175 30.12 38.46 26.06
CA ASP A 175 30.13 38.26 27.49
C ASP A 175 29.65 39.53 28.20
N LYS A 176 28.86 39.35 29.25
CA LYS A 176 28.91 40.07 30.53
C LYS A 176 27.92 39.36 31.49
N GLU A 177 28.42 38.63 32.47
CA GLU A 177 28.76 39.16 33.82
C GLU A 177 27.46 39.37 34.63
N MET A 178 27.08 38.41 35.46
CA MET A 178 27.35 38.32 36.91
C MET A 178 26.55 39.33 37.75
N GLN A 179 26.06 38.88 38.92
CA GLN A 179 25.31 39.59 39.98
C GLN A 179 23.78 39.49 39.82
N ARG A 180 22.96 38.97 40.76
CA ARG A 180 23.06 38.60 42.18
C ARG A 180 22.06 37.47 42.46
#